data_AF-A0A6I4U4L9-F1
#
_entry.id   AF-A0A6I4U4L9-F1
#
_cell.length_a   1.000
_cell.length_b   1.000
_cell.length_c   1.000
_cell.angle_alpha   90.00
_cell.angle_beta   90.00
_cell.angle_gamma   90.00
#
_symmetry.space_group_name_H-M   'P 1'
#
loop_
_entity.id
_entity.type
_entity.pdbx_description
1 polymer ?
#
loop_
_entity_poly.entity_id
_entity_poly.type
_entity_poly.pdbx_seq_one_letter_code
_entity_poly.pdbx_strand_id
1 'polypeptide(L)'
;MMAWIPILLFVAVVLVAMVWLFKLPRGAWEAVAAALMLGLAGYAVQSSPGQAGAPGQRNAAGGFDGAALIEVRRQFDGSPVSKNSTIVTADGLVRSGRFDYAAALLNGYLDKNPDDSEAWTALGNAILAQAEGNLTEAAIEAYRRGAVADETDPAPYFFLGLGWLNSGDFERTAALWQLSYERTEEGTPVHEEMGARLSLLAAMIARAKQMRELSPSETQ
;
A
#
# COMPACT_ATOMS: atom_id res chain seq x y z
N MET A 1 23.61 -25.21 -12.66
CA MET A 1 24.42 -26.25 -11.98
C MET A 1 25.31 -25.71 -10.85
N MET A 2 25.59 -24.40 -10.73
CA MET A 2 26.51 -23.84 -9.71
C MET A 2 25.96 -23.76 -8.26
N ALA A 3 24.64 -23.86 -8.05
CA ALA A 3 24.02 -23.63 -6.72
C ALA A 3 24.16 -24.79 -5.71
N TRP A 4 24.50 -26.01 -6.16
CA TRP A 4 24.55 -27.20 -5.31
C TRP A 4 25.89 -27.37 -4.59
N ILE A 5 26.97 -26.85 -5.19
CA ILE A 5 28.33 -26.93 -4.66
C ILE A 5 28.43 -26.31 -3.25
N PRO A 6 27.94 -25.08 -2.99
CA PRO A 6 28.03 -24.50 -1.64
C PRO A 6 27.16 -25.24 -0.61
N ILE A 7 26.02 -25.81 -1.01
CA ILE A 7 25.11 -26.55 -0.13
C ILE A 7 25.75 -27.86 0.33
N LEU A 8 26.33 -28.62 -0.61
CA LEU A 8 27.03 -29.87 -0.29
C LEU A 8 28.26 -29.63 0.59
N LEU A 9 28.99 -28.55 0.33
CA LEU A 9 30.13 -28.13 1.16
C LEU A 9 29.68 -27.84 2.60
N PHE A 10 28.59 -27.08 2.77
CA PHE A 10 28.05 -26.75 4.09
C PHE A 10 27.63 -28.01 4.86
N VAL A 11 26.94 -28.96 4.22
CA VAL A 11 26.53 -30.21 4.87
C VAL A 11 27.73 -31.05 5.29
N ALA A 12 28.80 -31.11 4.49
CA ALA A 12 30.03 -31.81 4.87
C ALA A 12 30.69 -31.16 6.10
N VAL A 13 30.73 -29.83 6.17
CA VAL A 13 31.25 -29.09 7.33
C VAL A 13 30.43 -29.35 8.58
N VAL A 14 29.09 -29.34 8.48
CA VAL A 14 28.18 -29.64 9.60
C VAL A 14 28.40 -31.06 10.10
N LEU A 15 28.56 -32.05 9.21
CA LEU A 15 28.82 -33.43 9.60
C LEU A 15 30.16 -33.58 10.33
N VAL A 16 31.23 -32.97 9.82
CA VAL A 16 32.55 -32.98 10.49
C VAL A 16 32.48 -32.29 11.85
N ALA A 17 31.80 -31.15 11.94
CA ALA A 17 31.59 -30.43 13.20
C ALA A 17 30.81 -31.25 14.23
N MET A 18 29.75 -31.97 13.82
CA MET A 18 29.01 -32.85 14.72
C MET A 18 29.85 -34.03 15.22
N VAL A 19 30.63 -34.67 14.34
CA VAL A 19 31.52 -35.78 14.74
C VAL A 19 32.59 -35.30 15.73
N TRP A 20 33.16 -34.11 15.50
CA TRP A 20 34.21 -33.56 16.34
C TRP A 20 33.68 -33.01 17.67
N LEU A 21 32.56 -32.29 17.66
CA LEU A 21 31.96 -31.68 18.85
C LEU A 21 31.29 -32.71 19.77
N PHE A 22 30.56 -33.68 19.21
CA PHE A 22 29.81 -34.66 19.98
C PHE A 22 30.54 -36.02 20.12
N LYS A 23 31.76 -36.15 19.60
CA LYS A 23 32.59 -37.37 19.67
C LYS A 23 31.81 -38.64 19.29
N LEU A 24 31.04 -38.55 18.20
CA LEU A 24 30.12 -39.61 17.78
C LEU A 24 30.87 -40.93 17.47
N PRO A 25 30.41 -42.08 17.99
CA PRO A 25 31.01 -43.37 17.67
C PRO A 25 30.83 -43.67 16.18
N ARG A 26 31.78 -44.42 15.58
CA ARG A 26 31.80 -44.69 14.13
C ARG A 26 30.51 -45.31 13.60
N GLY A 27 29.80 -46.11 14.40
CA GLY A 27 28.50 -46.68 14.02
C GLY A 27 27.35 -45.67 13.95
N ALA A 28 27.48 -44.48 14.55
CA ALA A 28 26.47 -43.43 14.50
C ALA A 28 26.64 -42.50 13.27
N TRP A 29 27.75 -42.59 12.54
CA TRP A 29 28.05 -41.72 11.41
C TRP A 29 27.07 -41.95 10.25
N GLU A 30 26.70 -43.22 10.02
CA GLU A 30 25.76 -43.61 8.98
C GLU A 30 24.36 -43.04 9.24
N ALA A 31 23.91 -43.04 10.49
CA ALA A 31 22.61 -42.49 10.87
C ALA A 31 22.55 -40.96 10.68
N VAL A 32 23.62 -40.25 11.07
CA VAL A 32 23.71 -38.79 10.89
C VAL A 32 23.82 -38.43 9.41
N ALA A 33 24.61 -39.16 8.63
CA ALA A 33 24.72 -38.96 7.19
C ALA A 33 23.37 -39.20 6.48
N ALA A 34 22.65 -40.27 6.86
CA ALA A 34 21.33 -40.57 6.31
C ALA A 34 20.31 -39.47 6.65
N ALA A 35 20.30 -38.97 7.89
CA ALA A 35 19.41 -37.89 8.31
C ALA A 35 19.66 -36.59 7.53
N LEU A 36 20.95 -36.23 7.31
CA LEU A 36 21.32 -35.06 6.50
C LEU A 36 20.93 -35.22 5.03
N MET A 37 21.14 -36.41 4.46
CA MET A 37 20.73 -36.71 3.09
C MET A 37 19.21 -36.67 2.91
N LEU A 38 18.46 -37.13 3.90
CA LEU A 38 16.99 -37.09 3.88
C LEU A 38 16.47 -35.66 4.00
N GLY A 39 17.12 -34.83 4.84
CA GLY A 39 16.86 -33.39 4.90
C GLY A 39 17.17 -32.67 3.58
N LEU A 40 18.30 -33.01 2.92
CA LEU A 40 18.65 -32.49 1.60
C LEU A 40 17.68 -32.94 0.51
N ALA A 41 17.20 -34.18 0.55
CA ALA A 41 16.21 -34.68 -0.40
C ALA A 41 14.86 -33.98 -0.21
N GLY A 42 14.42 -33.75 1.03
CA GLY A 42 13.23 -32.96 1.35
C GLY A 42 13.37 -31.51 0.85
N TYR A 43 14.53 -30.90 1.08
CA TYR A 43 14.85 -29.57 0.54
C TYR A 43 14.83 -29.56 -0.99
N ALA A 44 15.37 -30.57 -1.66
CA ALA A 44 15.38 -30.68 -3.12
C ALA A 44 13.98 -30.82 -3.72
N VAL A 45 13.07 -31.51 -3.04
CA VAL A 45 11.68 -31.70 -3.49
C VAL A 45 10.84 -30.45 -3.28
N GLN A 46 11.12 -29.64 -2.26
CA GLN A 46 10.36 -28.41 -1.97
C GLN A 46 10.98 -27.13 -2.54
N SER A 47 12.28 -27.13 -2.81
CA SER A 47 12.96 -25.96 -3.38
C SER A 47 13.08 -26.07 -4.88
N SER A 48 13.04 -24.92 -5.57
CA SER A 48 13.44 -24.79 -6.97
C SER A 48 14.68 -23.89 -7.02
N PRO A 49 15.89 -24.42 -6.72
CA PRO A 49 17.11 -23.62 -6.51
C PRO A 49 17.61 -22.87 -7.75
N GLY A 50 17.01 -23.12 -8.90
CA GLY A 50 17.32 -22.48 -10.18
C GLY A 50 16.28 -21.45 -10.65
N GLN A 51 15.17 -21.26 -9.93
CA GLN A 51 14.25 -20.17 -10.25
C GLN A 51 14.86 -18.86 -9.75
N ALA A 52 15.12 -17.93 -10.67
CA ALA A 52 15.36 -16.54 -10.30
C ALA A 52 14.17 -16.09 -9.45
N GLY A 53 14.42 -15.42 -8.32
CA GLY A 53 13.36 -14.85 -7.50
C GLY A 53 12.51 -13.93 -8.36
N ALA A 54 11.37 -14.41 -8.82
CA ALA A 54 10.41 -13.58 -9.50
C ALA A 54 9.92 -12.57 -8.45
N PRO A 55 9.98 -11.25 -8.70
CA PRO A 55 9.33 -10.30 -7.82
C PRO A 55 7.89 -10.75 -7.69
N GLY A 56 7.44 -11.02 -6.47
CA GLY A 56 6.10 -11.50 -6.22
C GLY A 56 5.11 -10.55 -6.86
N GLN A 57 4.55 -10.93 -8.00
CA GLN A 57 3.36 -10.29 -8.53
C GLN A 57 2.25 -10.68 -7.56
N ARG A 58 2.04 -9.84 -6.55
CA ARG A 58 0.72 -9.75 -5.94
C ARG A 58 -0.19 -9.28 -7.07
N ASN A 59 -0.80 -10.25 -7.74
CA ASN A 59 -1.79 -10.00 -8.75
C ASN A 59 -2.89 -9.16 -8.09
N ALA A 60 -2.96 -7.87 -8.45
CA ALA A 60 -4.09 -6.99 -8.17
C ALA A 60 -5.31 -7.41 -8.99
N ALA A 61 -5.60 -8.72 -9.07
CA ALA A 61 -6.72 -9.27 -9.83
C ALA A 61 -8.07 -9.10 -9.10
N GLY A 62 -8.08 -8.37 -7.99
CA GLY A 62 -9.31 -7.97 -7.28
C GLY A 62 -9.10 -6.89 -6.21
N GLY A 63 -7.94 -6.23 -6.18
CA GLY A 63 -7.57 -5.27 -5.14
C GLY A 63 -7.77 -3.84 -5.62
N PHE A 64 -8.27 -2.99 -4.74
CA PHE A 64 -8.39 -1.53 -4.87
C PHE A 64 -7.35 -0.91 -5.83
N ASP A 65 -7.85 -0.18 -6.84
CA ASP A 65 -7.02 0.31 -7.95
C ASP A 65 -6.19 1.54 -7.55
N GLY A 66 -4.94 1.29 -7.13
CA GLY A 66 -3.98 2.35 -6.86
C GLY A 66 -3.66 3.23 -8.08
N ALA A 67 -3.84 2.73 -9.31
CA ALA A 67 -3.66 3.54 -10.52
C ALA A 67 -4.77 4.59 -10.67
N ALA A 68 -6.00 4.26 -10.30
CA ALA A 68 -7.10 5.21 -10.28
C ALA A 68 -6.84 6.36 -9.30
N LEU A 69 -6.26 6.09 -8.12
CA LEU A 69 -5.88 7.15 -7.17
C LEU A 69 -4.86 8.13 -7.75
N ILE A 70 -3.91 7.65 -8.54
CA ILE A 70 -2.91 8.49 -9.20
C ILE A 70 -3.57 9.40 -10.23
N GLU A 71 -4.48 8.85 -11.03
CA GLU A 71 -5.17 9.61 -12.07
C GLU A 71 -6.00 10.74 -11.46
N VAL A 72 -6.73 10.45 -10.37
CA VAL A 72 -7.48 11.48 -9.64
C VAL A 72 -6.54 12.53 -9.05
N ARG A 73 -5.37 12.15 -8.51
CA ARG A 73 -4.44 13.12 -7.91
C ARG A 73 -3.90 14.11 -8.94
N ARG A 74 -3.63 13.64 -10.17
CA ARG A 74 -3.14 14.48 -11.27
C ARG A 74 -4.14 15.54 -11.73
N GLN A 75 -5.44 15.28 -11.55
CA GLN A 75 -6.47 16.26 -11.86
C GLN A 75 -6.36 17.50 -10.95
N PHE A 76 -5.91 17.33 -9.71
CA PHE A 76 -5.69 18.44 -8.77
C PHE A 76 -4.39 19.22 -9.05
N ASP A 77 -3.33 18.59 -9.58
CA ASP A 77 -2.07 19.27 -9.96
C ASP A 77 -2.17 20.03 -11.30
N GLY A 78 -3.27 19.85 -12.04
CA GLY A 78 -3.48 20.47 -13.36
C GLY A 78 -2.45 20.06 -14.41
N SER A 79 -1.65 19.02 -14.13
CA SER A 79 -0.55 18.54 -14.96
C SER A 79 -0.72 17.04 -15.25
N PRO A 80 -0.49 16.57 -16.49
CA PRO A 80 -0.62 15.14 -16.82
C PRO A 80 0.34 14.22 -16.05
N VAL A 81 1.42 14.80 -15.52
CA VAL A 81 2.45 14.13 -14.74
C VAL A 81 2.92 15.10 -13.67
N SER A 82 3.13 14.61 -12.45
CA SER A 82 3.74 15.40 -11.37
C SER A 82 5.07 15.99 -11.82
N LYS A 83 5.32 17.23 -11.41
CA LYS A 83 6.62 17.90 -11.65
C LYS A 83 7.74 17.28 -10.79
N ASN A 84 7.39 16.52 -9.76
CA ASN A 84 8.32 15.85 -8.86
C ASN A 84 8.67 14.45 -9.37
N SER A 85 9.91 14.25 -9.81
CA SER A 85 10.39 12.96 -10.35
C SER A 85 10.31 11.80 -9.35
N THR A 86 10.40 12.09 -8.05
CA THR A 86 10.20 11.08 -6.99
C THR A 86 8.76 10.57 -7.00
N ILE A 87 7.80 11.48 -7.10
CA ILE A 87 6.37 11.14 -7.18
C ILE A 87 6.09 10.34 -8.45
N VAL A 88 6.66 10.72 -9.59
CA VAL A 88 6.54 9.95 -10.85
C VAL A 88 7.06 8.51 -10.69
N THR A 89 8.18 8.33 -9.98
CA THR A 89 8.75 7.01 -9.72
C THR A 89 7.86 6.22 -8.76
N ALA A 90 7.37 6.85 -7.69
CA ALA A 90 6.44 6.26 -6.74
C ALA A 90 5.13 5.82 -7.43
N ASP A 91 4.59 6.61 -8.34
CA ASP A 91 3.44 6.27 -9.17
C ASP A 91 3.69 5.03 -10.04
N GLY A 92 4.90 4.90 -10.59
CA GLY A 92 5.31 3.68 -11.30
C GLY A 92 5.30 2.44 -10.41
N LEU A 93 5.75 2.59 -9.16
CA LEU A 93 5.74 1.52 -8.17
C LEU A 93 4.31 1.14 -7.75
N VAL A 94 3.45 2.13 -7.49
CA VAL A 94 2.04 1.92 -7.16
C VAL A 94 1.31 1.20 -8.29
N ARG A 95 1.48 1.63 -9.55
CA ARG A 95 0.91 0.93 -10.73
C ARG A 95 1.40 -0.51 -10.89
N SER A 96 2.58 -0.81 -10.34
CA SER A 96 3.16 -2.15 -10.35
C SER A 96 2.76 -2.98 -9.11
N GLY A 97 1.86 -2.46 -8.25
CA GLY A 97 1.45 -3.10 -6.99
C GLY A 97 2.51 -3.08 -5.89
N ARG A 98 3.58 -2.29 -6.05
CA ARG A 98 4.74 -2.20 -5.15
C ARG A 98 4.57 -1.05 -4.16
N PHE A 99 3.47 -1.08 -3.42
CA PHE A 99 3.05 0.02 -2.53
C PHE A 99 4.04 0.29 -1.39
N ASP A 100 4.65 -0.77 -0.86
CA ASP A 100 5.71 -0.71 0.16
C ASP A 100 6.95 0.05 -0.34
N TYR A 101 7.41 -0.23 -1.56
CA TYR A 101 8.53 0.48 -2.16
C TYR A 101 8.17 1.94 -2.47
N ALA A 102 6.94 2.21 -2.92
CA ALA A 102 6.46 3.57 -3.14
C ALA A 102 6.46 4.38 -1.83
N ALA A 103 5.91 3.81 -0.76
CA ALA A 103 5.87 4.46 0.55
C ALA A 103 7.29 4.69 1.12
N ALA A 104 8.20 3.73 0.98
CA ALA A 104 9.59 3.89 1.42
C ALA A 104 10.32 5.01 0.65
N LEU A 105 10.14 5.06 -0.68
CA LEU A 105 10.73 6.10 -1.53
C LEU A 105 10.20 7.49 -1.14
N LEU A 106 8.89 7.62 -0.96
CA LEU A 106 8.25 8.89 -0.60
C LEU A 106 8.65 9.35 0.79
N ASN A 107 8.71 8.45 1.79
CA ASN A 107 9.20 8.81 3.12
C ASN A 107 10.63 9.37 3.08
N GLY A 108 11.55 8.72 2.37
CA GLY A 108 12.94 9.20 2.26
C GLY A 108 13.07 10.54 1.52
N TYR A 109 12.11 10.88 0.66
CA TYR A 109 12.01 12.19 0.04
C TYR A 109 11.45 13.25 0.99
N LEU A 110 10.38 12.91 1.71
CA LEU A 110 9.69 13.78 2.66
C LEU A 110 10.54 14.10 3.90
N ASP A 111 11.48 13.23 4.27
CA ASP A 111 12.49 13.52 5.29
C ASP A 111 13.31 14.79 4.98
N LYS A 112 13.41 15.16 3.70
CA LYS A 112 14.16 16.34 3.22
C LYS A 112 13.25 17.46 2.73
N ASN A 113 12.02 17.14 2.35
CA ASN A 113 11.03 18.07 1.78
C ASN A 113 9.71 17.92 2.55
N PRO A 114 9.67 18.26 3.85
CA PRO A 114 8.49 18.03 4.68
C PRO A 114 7.31 18.95 4.32
N ASP A 115 7.54 19.96 3.48
CA ASP A 115 6.61 20.96 2.97
C ASP A 115 6.01 20.61 1.60
N ASP A 116 6.31 19.43 1.04
CA ASP A 116 5.70 18.96 -0.22
C ASP A 116 4.36 18.26 0.05
N SER A 117 3.26 19.00 -0.10
CA SER A 117 1.90 18.49 0.05
C SER A 117 1.54 17.39 -0.95
N GLU A 118 2.02 17.49 -2.20
CA GLU A 118 1.75 16.48 -3.23
C GLU A 118 2.40 15.15 -2.85
N ALA A 119 3.64 15.18 -2.35
CA ALA A 119 4.36 14.00 -1.90
C ALA A 119 3.73 13.36 -0.66
N TRP A 120 3.23 14.15 0.29
CA TRP A 120 2.44 13.64 1.43
C TRP A 120 1.15 12.96 0.96
N THR A 121 0.43 13.58 0.02
CA THR A 121 -0.77 13.00 -0.58
C THR A 121 -0.45 11.71 -1.36
N ALA A 122 0.66 11.68 -2.09
CA ALA A 122 1.14 10.50 -2.77
C ALA A 122 1.47 9.35 -1.81
N LEU A 123 2.06 9.67 -0.65
CA LEU A 123 2.34 8.68 0.38
C LEU A 123 1.04 8.12 0.96
N GLY A 124 0.09 8.99 1.27
CA GLY A 124 -1.25 8.58 1.71
C GLY A 124 -1.92 7.63 0.71
N ASN A 125 -1.88 7.96 -0.59
CA ASN A 125 -2.46 7.12 -1.64
C ASN A 125 -1.75 5.75 -1.77
N ALA A 126 -0.42 5.71 -1.63
CA ALA A 126 0.32 4.46 -1.63
C ALA A 126 -0.06 3.57 -0.43
N ILE A 127 -0.19 4.16 0.77
CA ILE A 127 -0.60 3.44 1.98
C ILE A 127 -2.06 2.98 1.88
N LEU A 128 -2.96 3.84 1.38
CA LEU A 128 -4.37 3.50 1.19
C LEU A 128 -4.53 2.35 0.18
N ALA A 129 -3.77 2.38 -0.92
CA ALA A 129 -3.75 1.28 -1.89
C ALA A 129 -3.17 -0.01 -1.31
N GLN A 130 -2.11 0.09 -0.50
CA GLN A 130 -1.57 -1.06 0.23
C GLN A 130 -2.59 -1.70 1.17
N ALA A 131 -3.42 -0.87 1.80
CA ALA A 131 -4.48 -1.29 2.71
C ALA A 131 -5.79 -1.65 1.99
N GLU A 132 -5.78 -1.78 0.66
CA GLU A 132 -6.95 -2.14 -0.15
C GLU A 132 -8.14 -1.18 0.02
N GLY A 133 -7.85 0.11 0.20
CA GLY A 133 -8.85 1.16 0.41
C GLY A 133 -9.30 1.31 1.85
N ASN A 134 -8.81 0.47 2.79
CA ASN A 134 -9.06 0.65 4.21
C ASN A 134 -8.24 1.82 4.75
N LEU A 135 -8.92 2.79 5.34
CA LEU A 135 -8.28 3.96 5.92
C LEU A 135 -7.52 3.57 7.20
N THR A 136 -6.19 3.69 7.17
CA THR A 136 -5.32 3.42 8.33
C THR A 136 -4.83 4.72 8.96
N GLU A 137 -4.42 4.67 10.23
CA GLU A 137 -3.82 5.83 10.92
C GLU A 137 -2.60 6.39 10.18
N ALA A 138 -1.81 5.53 9.53
CA ALA A 138 -0.65 5.96 8.74
C ALA A 138 -1.07 6.75 7.48
N ALA A 139 -2.15 6.35 6.81
CA ALA A 139 -2.70 7.11 5.68
C ALA A 139 -3.33 8.43 6.16
N ILE A 140 -4.08 8.41 7.26
CA ILE A 140 -4.64 9.62 7.89
C ILE A 140 -3.53 10.62 8.20
N GLU A 141 -2.44 10.17 8.81
CA GLU A 141 -1.31 11.04 9.16
C GLU A 141 -0.62 11.61 7.91
N ALA A 142 -0.46 10.81 6.86
CA ALA A 142 0.11 11.29 5.60
C ALA A 142 -0.75 12.41 4.99
N TYR A 143 -2.07 12.22 4.89
CA TYR A 143 -2.97 13.27 4.40
C TYR A 143 -3.00 14.50 5.30
N ARG A 144 -3.00 14.30 6.63
CA ARG A 144 -2.93 15.41 7.59
C ARG A 144 -1.67 16.23 7.42
N ARG A 145 -0.51 15.58 7.22
CA ARG A 145 0.75 16.29 6.97
C ARG A 145 0.75 17.01 5.62
N GLY A 146 0.11 16.44 4.59
CA GLY A 146 -0.09 17.15 3.33
C GLY A 146 -0.90 18.43 3.50
N ALA A 147 -2.04 18.35 4.18
CA ALA A 147 -2.88 19.52 4.48
C ALA A 147 -2.17 20.59 5.34
N VAL A 148 -1.19 20.20 6.17
CA VAL A 148 -0.37 21.14 6.95
C VAL A 148 0.77 21.73 6.11
N ALA A 149 1.33 20.95 5.17
CA ALA A 149 2.39 21.39 4.28
C ALA A 149 1.89 22.47 3.31
N ASP A 150 0.67 22.31 2.77
CA ASP A 150 -0.02 23.33 2.00
C ASP A 150 -1.52 23.33 2.33
N GLU A 151 -1.96 24.34 3.09
CA GLU A 151 -3.37 24.49 3.46
C GLU A 151 -4.28 24.86 2.29
N THR A 152 -3.71 25.28 1.16
CA THR A 152 -4.44 25.61 -0.07
C THR A 152 -4.57 24.44 -1.02
N ASP A 153 -3.80 23.37 -0.83
CA ASP A 153 -3.89 22.17 -1.66
C ASP A 153 -5.20 21.41 -1.39
N PRO A 154 -6.08 21.26 -2.39
CA PRO A 154 -7.34 20.53 -2.23
C PRO A 154 -7.16 19.00 -2.12
N ALA A 155 -6.05 18.44 -2.60
CA ALA A 155 -5.91 16.99 -2.78
C ALA A 155 -5.86 16.20 -1.45
N PRO A 156 -5.10 16.60 -0.40
CA PRO A 156 -5.08 15.87 0.86
C PRO A 156 -6.48 15.69 1.48
N TYR A 157 -7.31 16.72 1.43
CA TYR A 157 -8.69 16.69 1.93
C TYR A 157 -9.57 15.74 1.12
N PHE A 158 -9.45 15.76 -0.21
CA PHE A 158 -10.20 14.85 -1.08
C PHE A 158 -9.90 13.39 -0.76
N PHE A 159 -8.61 13.02 -0.72
CA PHE A 159 -8.21 11.63 -0.52
C PHE A 159 -8.45 11.13 0.90
N LEU A 160 -8.31 11.99 1.92
CA LEU A 160 -8.75 11.64 3.27
C LEU A 160 -10.27 11.38 3.30
N GLY A 161 -11.06 12.22 2.63
CA GLY A 161 -12.50 12.03 2.47
C GLY A 161 -12.84 10.71 1.77
N LEU A 162 -12.10 10.35 0.71
CA LEU A 162 -12.26 9.07 0.02
C LEU A 162 -12.03 7.87 0.94
N GLY A 163 -11.05 7.94 1.84
CA GLY A 163 -10.83 6.91 2.85
C GLY A 163 -11.99 6.76 3.84
N TRP A 164 -12.56 7.89 4.29
CA TRP A 164 -13.76 7.87 5.15
C TRP A 164 -15.00 7.37 4.41
N LEU A 165 -15.12 7.67 3.12
CA LEU A 165 -16.21 7.19 2.27
C LEU A 165 -16.20 5.67 2.18
N ASN A 166 -15.02 5.06 1.97
CA ASN A 166 -14.87 3.60 1.96
C ASN A 166 -15.22 2.97 3.33
N SER A 167 -15.01 3.72 4.41
CA SER A 167 -15.37 3.31 5.78
C SER A 167 -16.86 3.56 6.10
N GLY A 168 -17.63 4.14 5.19
CA GLY A 168 -19.05 4.46 5.35
C GLY A 168 -19.35 5.71 6.17
N ASP A 169 -18.33 6.54 6.51
CA ASP A 169 -18.52 7.78 7.24
C ASP A 169 -18.81 8.94 6.26
N PHE A 170 -20.05 9.01 5.82
CA PHE A 170 -20.51 10.01 4.83
C PHE A 170 -20.45 11.45 5.36
N GLU A 171 -20.63 11.66 6.67
CA GLU A 171 -20.60 12.99 7.29
C GLU A 171 -19.17 13.56 7.28
N ARG A 172 -18.18 12.77 7.69
CA ARG A 172 -16.76 13.19 7.59
C ARG A 172 -16.33 13.38 6.15
N THR A 173 -16.79 12.49 5.25
CA THR A 173 -16.52 12.62 3.82
C THR A 173 -17.04 13.96 3.30
N ALA A 174 -18.29 14.32 3.62
CA ALA A 174 -18.89 15.57 3.16
C ALA A 174 -18.12 16.80 3.66
N ALA A 175 -17.74 16.81 4.94
CA ALA A 175 -16.95 17.91 5.51
C ALA A 175 -15.59 18.08 4.81
N LEU A 176 -14.87 16.98 4.56
CA LEU A 176 -13.56 17.03 3.91
C LEU A 176 -13.64 17.36 2.43
N TRP A 177 -14.62 16.82 1.72
CA TRP A 177 -14.82 17.14 0.31
C TRP A 177 -15.31 18.57 0.10
N GLN A 178 -16.06 19.14 1.05
CA GLN A 178 -16.42 20.55 1.04
C GLN A 178 -15.16 21.43 1.17
N LEU A 179 -14.25 21.09 2.10
CA LEU A 179 -12.96 21.78 2.23
C LEU A 179 -12.10 21.68 0.97
N SER A 180 -12.08 20.52 0.33
CA SER A 180 -11.37 20.29 -0.93
C SER A 180 -11.99 21.11 -2.08
N TYR A 181 -13.32 21.15 -2.17
CA TYR A 181 -14.04 21.95 -3.17
C TYR A 181 -13.74 23.44 -3.04
N GLU A 182 -13.80 24.00 -1.83
CA GLU A 182 -13.50 25.41 -1.55
C GLU A 182 -12.06 25.83 -1.90
N ARG A 183 -11.14 24.85 -1.94
CA ARG A 183 -9.72 25.04 -2.27
C ARG A 183 -9.41 24.77 -3.74
N THR A 184 -10.34 24.16 -4.47
CA THR A 184 -10.15 23.86 -5.88
C THR A 184 -10.46 25.11 -6.71
N GLU A 185 -9.60 25.46 -7.65
CA GLU A 185 -9.78 26.65 -8.50
C GLU A 185 -11.10 26.58 -9.28
N GLU A 186 -11.92 27.63 -9.15
CA GLU A 186 -13.22 27.74 -9.81
C GLU A 186 -13.06 27.74 -11.34
N GLY A 187 -13.96 27.04 -12.04
CA GLY A 187 -13.94 26.92 -13.50
C GLY A 187 -13.02 25.83 -14.04
N THR A 188 -12.29 25.11 -13.19
CA THR A 188 -11.56 23.90 -13.59
C THR A 188 -12.51 22.69 -13.70
N PRO A 189 -12.23 21.71 -14.59
CA PRO A 189 -13.04 20.49 -14.68
C PRO A 189 -13.15 19.72 -13.35
N VAL A 190 -12.07 19.73 -12.56
CA VAL A 190 -12.03 19.09 -11.24
C VAL A 190 -12.97 19.77 -10.25
N HIS A 191 -13.10 21.11 -10.29
CA HIS A 191 -14.05 21.85 -9.45
C HIS A 191 -15.51 21.48 -9.78
N GLU A 192 -15.87 21.39 -11.06
CA GLU A 192 -17.22 20.97 -11.48
C GLU A 192 -17.53 19.54 -11.04
N GLU A 193 -16.59 18.63 -11.23
CA GLU A 193 -16.75 17.23 -10.84
C GLU A 193 -16.89 17.07 -9.32
N MET A 194 -16.13 17.83 -8.55
CA MET A 194 -16.25 17.90 -7.10
C MET A 194 -17.62 18.39 -6.64
N GLY A 195 -18.16 19.43 -7.27
CA GLY A 195 -19.51 19.93 -6.98
C GLY A 195 -20.59 18.87 -7.25
N ALA A 196 -20.47 18.10 -8.33
CA ALA A 196 -21.37 17.00 -8.64
C ALA A 196 -21.28 15.86 -7.60
N ARG A 197 -20.05 15.49 -7.19
CA ARG A 197 -19.80 14.48 -6.15
C ARG A 197 -20.39 14.89 -4.80
N LEU A 198 -20.22 16.15 -4.39
CA LEU A 198 -20.80 16.69 -3.16
C LEU A 198 -22.32 16.68 -3.18
N SER A 199 -22.92 17.09 -4.30
CA SER A 199 -24.38 17.07 -4.48
C SER A 199 -24.95 15.65 -4.37
N LEU A 200 -24.27 14.67 -4.96
CA LEU A 200 -24.65 13.26 -4.85
C LEU A 200 -24.55 12.76 -3.40
N LEU A 201 -23.44 13.07 -2.72
CA LEU A 201 -23.22 12.67 -1.33
C LEU A 201 -24.27 13.28 -0.39
N ALA A 202 -24.60 14.56 -0.57
CA ALA A 202 -25.64 15.24 0.19
C ALA A 202 -27.02 14.58 0.01
N ALA A 203 -27.38 14.19 -1.22
CA ALA A 203 -28.61 13.47 -1.50
C ALA A 203 -28.64 12.09 -0.82
N MET A 204 -27.52 11.38 -0.81
CA MET A 204 -27.39 10.08 -0.11
C MET A 204 -27.59 10.22 1.40
N ILE A 205 -26.95 11.23 2.02
CA ILE A 205 -27.07 11.51 3.46
C ILE A 205 -28.53 11.87 3.80
N ALA A 206 -29.16 12.75 3.03
CA ALA A 206 -30.55 13.15 3.24
C ALA A 206 -31.51 11.96 3.16
N ARG A 207 -31.34 11.08 2.16
CA ARG A 207 -32.14 9.87 2.00
C ARG A 207 -31.93 8.88 3.15
N ALA A 208 -30.68 8.70 3.59
CA ALA A 208 -30.36 7.82 4.72
C ALA A 208 -31.03 8.30 6.01
N LYS A 209 -31.02 9.62 6.25
CA LYS A 209 -31.72 10.25 7.38
C LYS A 209 -33.23 10.03 7.30
N GLN A 210 -33.84 10.26 6.14
CA GLN A 210 -35.27 10.05 5.93
C GLN A 210 -35.69 8.58 6.15
N MET A 211 -34.90 7.61 5.66
CA MET A 211 -35.19 6.19 5.89
C MET A 211 -35.12 5.82 7.38
N ARG A 212 -34.17 6.40 8.13
CA ARG A 212 -34.09 6.21 9.58
C ARG A 212 -35.30 6.79 10.31
N GLU A 213 -35.78 7.96 9.89
CA GLU A 213 -36.96 8.63 10.44
C GLU A 213 -38.29 7.95 10.09
N LEU A 214 -38.33 7.18 8.99
CA LEU A 214 -39.49 6.35 8.59
C LEU A 214 -39.48 4.94 9.19
N SER A 215 -38.38 4.53 9.82
CA SER A 215 -38.22 3.25 10.54
C SER A 215 -38.53 3.26 12.07
N PRO A 216 -39.39 4.13 12.67
CA PRO A 216 -39.65 4.09 14.10
C PRO A 216 -40.94 3.29 14.42
N SER A 217 -41.00 1.96 14.24
CA SER A 217 -42.05 1.12 14.85
C SER A 217 -41.92 -0.42 14.69
N GLU A 218 -40.77 -1.06 14.93
CA GLU A 218 -40.72 -2.54 15.04
C GLU A 218 -40.07 -3.04 16.35
N THR A 219 -40.02 -2.20 17.38
CA THR A 219 -39.55 -2.62 18.71
C THR A 219 -40.43 -2.03 19.81
N GLN A 220 -41.69 -2.47 19.83
CA GLN A 220 -42.48 -2.60 21.05
C GLN A 220 -43.02 -4.03 21.14
#